data_AF-A0A7U6KLR2-F1
#
_entry.id   AF-A0A7U6KLR2-F1
#
_cell.length_a   1.000
_cell.length_b   1.000
_cell.length_c   1.000
_cell.angle_alpha   90.00
_cell.angle_beta   90.00
_cell.angle_gamma   90.00
#
_symmetry.space_group_name_H-M   'P 1'
#
loop_
_entity.id
_entity.type
_entity.pdbx_description
1 polymer ?
#
loop_
_entity_poly.entity_id
_entity_poly.type
_entity_poly.pdbx_seq_one_letter_code
_entity_poly.pdbx_strand_id
1 'polypeptide(L)'
;MQYTTLPQFDEKVSKICLGTMTWGQQNTKAEAHAQMDMALSEGVNFWDTAEMYPSPPDKDRQGDTERFMGTWFDKTKQRDKVILASKISPMDFFA
;
A
#
# COMPACT_ATOMS: atom_id res chain seq x y z
N MET A 1 4.05 -14.10 -12.01
CA MET A 1 4.21 -12.64 -12.17
C MET A 1 5.23 -12.29 -13.26
N GLN A 2 5.00 -11.23 -14.04
CA GLN A 2 6.03 -10.60 -14.89
C GLN A 2 6.62 -9.38 -14.17
N TYR A 3 7.94 -9.19 -14.27
CA TYR A 3 8.65 -8.09 -13.63
C TYR A 3 9.32 -7.18 -14.66
N THR A 4 9.57 -5.94 -14.26
CA THR A 4 10.42 -4.98 -14.97
C THR A 4 11.41 -4.35 -13.98
N THR A 5 12.56 -3.90 -14.47
CA THR A 5 13.49 -3.11 -13.68
C THR A 5 13.07 -1.66 -13.73
N LEU A 6 13.05 -0.98 -12.58
CA LEU A 6 12.81 0.46 -12.56
C LEU A 6 14.02 1.18 -13.17
N PRO A 7 13.84 2.12 -14.12
CA PRO A 7 14.97 2.91 -14.58
C PRO A 7 15.62 3.62 -13.40
N GLN A 8 16.96 3.62 -13.31
CA GLN A 8 17.77 4.23 -12.24
C GLN A 8 17.80 3.46 -10.90
N PHE A 9 17.04 2.38 -10.75
CA PHE A 9 17.11 1.50 -9.58
C PHE A 9 17.25 0.05 -10.04
N ASP A 10 18.25 -0.69 -9.54
CA ASP A 10 18.45 -2.10 -9.92
C ASP A 10 17.39 -3.06 -9.32
N GLU A 11 16.33 -2.51 -8.73
CA GLU A 11 15.21 -3.24 -8.15
C GLU A 11 14.20 -3.69 -9.22
N LYS A 12 13.69 -4.92 -9.05
CA LYS A 12 12.65 -5.49 -9.91
C LYS A 12 11.28 -5.29 -9.30
N VAL A 13 10.38 -4.68 -10.05
CA VAL A 13 8.97 -4.47 -9.68
C VAL A 13 8.04 -5.30 -10.55
N SER A 14 6.95 -5.80 -9.95
CA SER A 14 5.87 -6.46 -10.68
C SER A 14 5.24 -5.48 -11.68
N LYS A 15 4.91 -5.95 -12.89
CA LYS A 15 4.25 -5.11 -13.90
C LYS A 15 2.83 -4.68 -13.51
N ILE A 16 2.22 -5.36 -12.54
CA ILE A 16 0.97 -4.98 -11.89
C ILE A 16 1.32 -4.38 -10.53
N CYS A 17 0.65 -3.29 -10.16
CA CYS A 17 0.78 -2.63 -8.87
C CYS A 17 -0.48 -2.86 -8.03
N LEU A 18 -0.31 -3.09 -6.73
CA LEU A 18 -1.41 -3.13 -5.76
C LEU A 18 -1.76 -1.70 -5.32
N GLY A 19 -2.87 -1.16 -5.82
CA GLY A 19 -3.45 0.10 -5.34
C GLY A 19 -4.27 -0.12 -4.07
N THR A 20 -4.19 0.80 -3.11
CA THR A 20 -4.67 0.55 -1.73
C THR A 20 -5.65 1.58 -1.18
N MET A 21 -6.08 2.56 -1.98
CA MET A 21 -6.82 3.74 -1.50
C MET A 21 -8.16 3.45 -0.82
N THR A 22 -8.73 2.25 -0.92
CA THR A 22 -10.05 1.92 -0.37
C THR A 22 -9.99 1.38 1.07
N TRP A 23 -8.79 1.10 1.59
CA TRP A 23 -8.57 0.43 2.88
C TRP A 23 -8.74 1.38 4.05
N GLY A 24 -9.80 1.18 4.84
CA GLY A 24 -10.24 2.09 5.90
C GLY A 24 -11.57 2.78 5.55
N GLN A 25 -11.98 2.74 4.28
CA GLN A 25 -13.24 3.33 3.82
C GLN A 25 -14.23 2.28 3.31
N GLN A 26 -13.90 1.62 2.19
CA GLN A 26 -14.75 0.57 1.61
C GLN A 26 -14.31 -0.82 2.08
N ASN A 27 -13.05 -0.97 2.47
CA ASN A 27 -12.50 -2.22 2.97
C ASN A 27 -12.10 -2.08 4.44
N THR A 28 -12.43 -3.11 5.20
CA THR A 28 -11.96 -3.32 6.55
C THR A 28 -10.46 -3.67 6.57
N LYS A 29 -9.81 -3.56 7.73
CA LYS A 29 -8.42 -4.00 7.91
C LYS A 29 -8.20 -5.48 7.56
N ALA A 30 -9.17 -6.34 7.88
CA ALA A 30 -9.08 -7.76 7.57
C ALA A 30 -9.10 -8.02 6.06
N GLU A 31 -9.96 -7.32 5.32
CA GLU A 31 -9.99 -7.40 3.85
C GLU A 31 -8.73 -6.81 3.22
N ALA A 32 -8.21 -5.71 3.75
CA ALA A 32 -6.92 -5.16 3.33
C ALA A 32 -5.79 -6.19 3.51
N HIS A 33 -5.70 -6.83 4.68
CA HIS A 33 -4.70 -7.88 4.94
C HIS A 33 -4.86 -9.08 4.00
N ALA A 34 -6.10 -9.51 3.73
CA ALA A 34 -6.35 -10.59 2.79
C ALA A 34 -5.93 -10.24 1.34
N GLN A 35 -6.15 -9.00 0.91
CA GLN A 35 -5.66 -8.51 -0.38
C GLN A 35 -4.12 -8.44 -0.42
N MET A 36 -3.47 -8.02 0.67
CA MET A 36 -2.00 -8.02 0.79
C MET A 36 -1.41 -9.43 0.71
N ASP A 37 -2.02 -10.40 1.42
CA ASP A 37 -1.61 -11.80 1.39
C ASP A 37 -1.73 -12.38 -0.03
N MET A 38 -2.87 -12.16 -0.70
CA MET A 38 -3.10 -12.60 -2.09
C MET A 38 -2.14 -11.94 -3.07
N ALA A 39 -1.94 -10.63 -2.97
CA ALA A 39 -1.04 -9.89 -3.85
C ALA A 39 0.38 -10.46 -3.76
N LEU A 40 0.89 -10.67 -2.55
CA LEU A 40 2.23 -11.20 -2.36
C LEU A 40 2.33 -12.67 -2.80
N SER A 41 1.31 -13.50 -2.56
CA SER A 41 1.32 -14.90 -3.00
C SER A 41 1.37 -15.04 -4.53
N GLU A 42 0.76 -14.09 -5.24
CA GLU A 42 0.81 -14.02 -6.71
C GLU A 42 2.07 -13.31 -7.26
N GLY A 43 2.96 -12.86 -6.37
CA GLY A 43 4.22 -12.18 -6.69
C GLY A 43 4.08 -10.69 -7.02
N VAL A 44 2.96 -10.05 -6.67
CA VAL A 44 2.83 -8.58 -6.77
C VAL A 44 3.64 -7.96 -5.63
N ASN A 45 4.81 -7.41 -5.95
CA ASN A 45 5.71 -6.79 -4.97
C ASN A 45 5.70 -5.26 -5.00
N PHE A 46 5.07 -4.63 -6.00
CA PHE A 46 4.97 -3.17 -6.10
C PHE A 46 3.63 -2.70 -5.56
N TRP A 47 3.65 -2.03 -4.40
CA TRP A 47 2.45 -1.58 -3.70
C TRP A 47 2.44 -0.06 -3.57
N ASP A 48 1.27 0.53 -3.81
CA ASP A 48 1.06 1.97 -3.86
C ASP A 48 0.12 2.45 -2.74
N THR A 49 0.54 3.47 -2.01
CA THR A 49 -0.24 4.12 -0.95
C THR A 49 -0.01 5.63 -0.93
N ALA A 50 -0.62 6.34 0.02
CA ALA A 50 -0.43 7.76 0.26
C ALA A 50 -0.87 8.12 1.69
N GLU A 51 -0.27 9.15 2.27
CA GLU A 51 -0.64 9.62 3.62
C GLU A 51 -2.12 10.07 3.71
N MET A 52 -2.69 10.48 2.57
CA MET A 52 -4.09 10.95 2.48
C MET A 52 -5.12 9.81 2.42
N TYR A 53 -4.69 8.57 2.14
CA TYR A 53 -5.61 7.45 2.02
C TYR A 53 -6.20 7.07 3.39
N PRO A 54 -7.48 6.67 3.45
CA PRO A 54 -8.31 6.16 2.35
C PRO A 54 -9.09 7.22 1.53
N SER A 55 -9.73 6.78 0.44
CA SER A 55 -10.55 7.57 -0.49
C SER A 55 -12.03 7.12 -0.47
N PRO A 56 -13.01 8.04 -0.49
CA PRO A 56 -12.85 9.49 -0.36
C PRO A 56 -12.15 9.89 0.95
N PRO A 57 -11.35 10.97 0.96
CA PRO A 57 -10.63 11.41 2.16
C PRO A 57 -11.55 11.74 3.34
N ASP A 58 -11.15 11.30 4.53
CA ASP A 58 -11.82 11.54 5.81
C ASP A 58 -10.76 11.89 6.85
N LYS A 59 -10.96 12.98 7.60
CA LYS A 59 -10.01 13.49 8.59
C LYS A 59 -9.74 12.48 9.70
N ASP A 60 -10.74 11.74 10.14
CA ASP A 60 -10.60 10.79 11.24
C ASP A 60 -9.90 9.50 10.80
N ARG A 61 -9.89 9.22 9.49
CA ARG A 61 -9.35 8.00 8.89
C ARG A 61 -8.07 8.22 8.10
N GLN A 62 -7.62 9.47 7.94
CA GLN A 62 -6.39 9.80 7.23
C GLN A 62 -5.22 8.95 7.73
N GLY A 63 -4.55 8.25 6.81
CA GLY A 63 -3.44 7.35 7.09
C GLY A 63 -3.86 5.95 7.55
N ASP A 64 -5.15 5.61 7.58
CA ASP A 64 -5.61 4.27 7.96
C ASP A 64 -5.08 3.20 7.02
N THR A 65 -5.00 3.51 5.72
CA THR A 65 -4.40 2.60 4.75
C THR A 65 -2.95 2.24 5.15
N GLU A 66 -2.12 3.24 5.46
CA GLU A 66 -0.73 3.01 5.90
C GLU A 66 -0.66 2.33 7.29
N ARG A 67 -1.56 2.68 8.22
CA ARG A 67 -1.67 1.99 9.52
C ARG A 67 -2.03 0.51 9.35
N PHE A 68 -2.96 0.19 8.47
CA PHE A 68 -3.35 -1.19 8.19
C PHE A 68 -2.17 -1.96 7.60
N MET A 69 -1.45 -1.37 6.64
CA MET A 69 -0.22 -1.94 6.10
C MET A 69 0.85 -2.15 7.17
N GLY A 70 1.05 -1.17 8.04
CA GLY A 70 2.01 -1.25 9.14
C GLY A 70 1.74 -2.45 10.06
N THR A 71 0.47 -2.66 10.44
CA THR A 71 0.09 -3.84 11.26
C THR A 71 0.29 -5.16 10.52
N TRP A 72 0.11 -5.19 9.20
CA TRP A 72 0.39 -6.39 8.40
C TRP A 72 1.88 -6.68 8.34
N PHE A 73 2.73 -5.68 8.05
CA PHE A 73 4.18 -5.85 8.02
C PHE A 73 4.73 -6.27 9.38
N ASP A 74 4.20 -5.70 10.48
CA ASP A 74 4.60 -6.10 11.82
C ASP A 74 4.23 -7.57 12.11
N LYS A 75 3.05 -8.02 11.67
CA LYS A 75 2.60 -9.40 11.86
C LYS A 75 3.38 -10.40 11.00
N THR A 76 3.59 -10.10 9.72
CA THR A 76 4.12 -11.07 8.74
C THR A 76 5.63 -11.01 8.58
N LYS A 77 6.25 -9.88 8.96
CA LYS A 77 7.68 -9.59 8.81
C LYS A 77 8.18 -9.66 7.35
N GLN A 78 7.29 -9.49 6.36
CA GLN A 78 7.61 -9.58 4.92
C GLN A 78 7.96 -8.24 4.26
N ARG A 79 8.46 -7.25 5.04
CA ARG A 79 8.75 -5.91 4.51
C ARG A 79 9.81 -5.92 3.42
N ASP A 80 10.79 -6.82 3.52
CA ASP A 80 11.88 -7.03 2.57
C ASP A 80 11.40 -7.50 1.18
N LYS A 81 10.19 -8.05 1.08
CA LYS A 81 9.63 -8.56 -0.18
C LYS A 81 8.82 -7.53 -0.97
N VAL A 82 8.63 -6.33 -0.43
CA VAL A 82 7.72 -5.31 -0.99
C VAL A 82 8.47 -4.03 -1.32
N ILE A 83 8.27 -3.55 -2.55
CA ILE A 83 8.60 -2.19 -2.96
C ILE A 83 7.37 -1.33 -2.69
N LEU A 84 7.44 -0.54 -1.61
CA LEU A 84 6.34 0.30 -1.14
C LEU A 84 6.56 1.75 -1.59
N ALA A 85 5.63 2.29 -2.37
CA ALA A 85 5.60 3.70 -2.75
C ALA A 85 4.49 4.43 -1.98
N SER A 86 4.85 5.53 -1.31
CA SER A 86 3.88 6.45 -0.69
C SER A 86 4.00 7.84 -1.33
N LYS A 87 3.07 8.73 -1.00
CA LYS A 87 2.93 10.06 -1.58
C LYS A 87 2.61 11.08 -0.49
N ILE A 88 3.20 12.26 -0.61
CA ILE A 88 2.88 13.44 0.17
C ILE A 88 1.83 14.28 -0.57
N SER A 89 0.78 14.69 0.13
CA SER A 89 -0.26 15.56 -0.42
C SER A 89 0.16 17.02 -0.25
N PRO A 90 -0.11 17.90 -1.23
CA PRO A 90 0.06 19.34 -1.06
C PRO A 90 -1.05 19.98 -0.21
N MET A 91 -2.12 19.24 0.09
CA MET A 91 -3.27 19.73 0.86
C MET A 91 -2.95 19.67 2.35
N ASP A 92 -3.04 20.81 3.02
CA ASP A 92 -2.87 20.94 4.46
C ASP A 92 -4.20 20.57 5.14
N PHE A 93 -4.43 19.28 5.37
CA PHE A 93 -5.66 18.79 5.99
C PHE A 93 -5.78 19.14 7.50
N PHE A 94 -4.77 19.85 8.04
CA PHE A 94 -4.68 20.33 9.42
C PHE A 94 -4.79 21.86 9.59
N ALA A 95 -5.13 22.60 8.53
CA ALA A 95 -5.57 23.99 8.65
C ALA A 95 -7.07 24.10 8.99
#